data_AF-A0A7W6JB25-F1
#
_entry.id   AF-A0A7W6JB25-F1
#
_cell.length_a   1.000
_cell.length_b   1.000
_cell.length_c   1.000
_cell.angle_alpha   90.00
_cell.angle_beta   90.00
_cell.angle_gamma   90.00
#
_symmetry.space_group_name_H-M   'P 1'
#
loop_
_entity.id
_entity.type
_entity.pdbx_description
1 polymer ?
#
loop_
_entity_poly.entity_id
_entity_poly.type
_entity_poly.pdbx_seq_one_letter_code
_entity_poly.pdbx_strand_id
1 'polypeptide(L)'
;MTDTGLGEVEGGFGGGGLDFPLDEDEGTGSGARLIAFLRALDEDLRAMLADDAFLEDDRRAGALAAYESGPAGEIEAMITLLESDWDTVAPEVIRHGLTGLQADFKLGAQEEMRRIYRQGEIEPAAAAAEQYLAASDIILESLSSALGGAGAALIEFKKMIEWLKGLAAKGWRGLLGLR
;
A
#
# COMPACT_ATOMS: atom_id res chain seq x y z
N MET A 1 38.13 -28.52 50.00
CA MET A 1 36.69 -28.21 50.13
C MET A 1 36.39 -27.12 49.13
N THR A 2 35.81 -27.50 48.00
CA THR A 2 35.32 -26.61 46.95
C THR A 2 33.93 -26.15 47.32
N ASP A 3 33.76 -24.86 47.54
CA ASP A 3 32.44 -24.23 47.70
C ASP A 3 32.04 -23.61 46.36
N THR A 4 31.01 -24.19 45.76
CA THR A 4 30.35 -23.71 44.54
C THR A 4 29.27 -22.73 44.93
N GLY A 5 29.61 -21.45 45.05
CA GLY A 5 28.65 -20.35 45.07
C GLY A 5 28.30 -19.95 43.64
N LEU A 6 27.22 -20.50 43.09
CA LEU A 6 26.58 -19.99 41.89
C LEU A 6 25.85 -18.68 42.25
N GLY A 7 26.53 -17.55 42.06
CA GLY A 7 25.89 -16.25 41.94
C GLY A 7 25.38 -16.07 40.51
N GLU A 8 24.09 -15.82 40.37
CA GLU A 8 23.42 -15.50 39.11
C GLU A 8 24.14 -14.32 38.44
N VAL A 9 24.71 -14.58 37.26
CA VAL A 9 25.17 -13.54 36.34
C VAL A 9 24.02 -13.34 35.37
N GLU A 10 23.19 -12.33 35.62
CA GLU A 10 22.23 -11.84 34.62
C GLU A 10 23.03 -11.22 33.46
N GLY A 11 23.39 -12.08 32.52
CA GLY A 11 23.94 -11.70 31.23
C GLY A 11 22.81 -11.18 30.33
N GLY A 12 22.84 -9.87 30.11
CA GLY A 12 22.84 -9.31 28.76
C GLY A 12 21.53 -9.32 27.97
N PHE A 13 20.91 -8.15 27.88
CA PHE A 13 20.58 -7.58 26.57
C PHE A 13 20.98 -6.10 26.59
N GLY A 14 22.20 -5.84 26.12
CA GLY A 14 22.60 -4.52 25.64
C GLY A 14 21.80 -4.22 24.37
N GLY A 15 20.57 -3.73 24.56
CA GLY A 15 19.83 -3.06 23.50
C GLY A 15 20.50 -1.70 23.28
N GLY A 16 21.51 -1.68 22.41
CA GLY A 16 22.04 -0.44 21.86
C GLY A 16 20.88 0.30 21.20
N GLY A 17 20.34 1.28 21.92
CA GLY A 17 19.37 2.22 21.40
C GLY A 17 20.03 2.91 20.23
N LEU A 18 19.62 2.51 19.01
CA LEU A 18 19.75 3.40 17.88
C LEU A 18 18.77 4.53 18.17
N ASP A 19 19.34 5.59 18.76
CA ASP A 19 18.71 6.89 18.95
C ASP A 19 18.57 7.51 17.55
N PHE A 20 17.65 6.95 16.76
CA PHE A 20 17.16 7.63 15.59
C PHE A 20 16.30 8.77 16.12
N PRO A 21 16.55 10.03 15.74
CA PRO A 21 15.57 11.07 15.97
C PRO A 21 14.30 10.60 15.27
N LEU A 22 13.33 10.14 16.06
CA LEU A 22 11.97 10.01 15.60
C LEU A 22 11.59 11.44 15.24
N ASP A 23 11.60 11.78 13.95
CA ASP A 23 10.92 12.99 13.53
C ASP A 23 9.49 12.83 14.03
N GLU A 24 9.18 13.61 15.07
CA GLU A 24 7.87 13.77 15.70
C GLU A 24 6.96 14.52 14.71
N ASP A 25 6.82 14.02 13.47
CA ASP A 25 5.73 14.45 12.61
C ASP A 25 4.45 13.88 13.24
N GLU A 26 3.91 14.64 14.19
CA GLU A 26 2.64 14.46 14.89
C GLU A 26 1.45 14.63 13.91
N GLY A 27 1.43 13.85 12.85
CA GLY A 27 0.25 13.52 12.07
C GLY A 27 -0.09 14.44 10.90
N THR A 28 0.15 15.76 10.97
CA THR A 28 -0.32 16.66 9.89
C THR A 28 0.33 16.42 8.53
N GLY A 29 1.63 16.08 8.46
CA GLY A 29 2.28 15.72 7.20
C GLY A 29 1.88 14.34 6.69
N SER A 30 1.60 13.42 7.61
CA SER A 30 1.21 12.04 7.30
C SER A 30 -0.16 11.96 6.62
N GLY A 31 -1.16 12.72 7.09
CA GLY A 31 -2.49 12.76 6.47
C GLY A 31 -2.44 13.21 5.01
N ALA A 32 -1.74 14.32 4.73
CA ALA A 32 -1.57 14.83 3.37
C ALA A 32 -0.89 13.82 2.44
N ARG A 33 0.08 13.04 2.95
CA ARG A 33 0.78 12.01 2.18
C ARG A 33 -0.08 10.78 1.90
N LEU A 34 -0.89 10.34 2.87
CA LEU A 34 -1.87 9.28 2.65
C LEU A 34 -2.90 9.69 1.59
N ILE A 35 -3.39 10.93 1.63
CA ILE A 35 -4.28 11.48 0.61
C ILE A 35 -3.58 11.49 -0.77
N ALA A 36 -2.33 11.94 -0.85
CA ALA A 36 -1.58 11.93 -2.10
C ALA A 36 -1.40 10.52 -2.66
N PHE A 37 -1.10 9.54 -1.80
CA PHE A 37 -1.03 8.13 -2.17
C PHE A 37 -2.36 7.62 -2.73
N LEU A 38 -3.48 7.88 -2.05
CA LEU A 38 -4.81 7.45 -2.48
C LEU A 38 -5.18 8.01 -3.86
N ARG A 39 -4.92 9.31 -4.07
CA ARG A 39 -5.16 9.98 -5.37
C ARG A 39 -4.29 9.39 -6.48
N ALA A 40 -3.01 9.17 -6.20
CA ALA A 40 -2.09 8.54 -7.16
C ALA A 40 -2.51 7.11 -7.49
N LEU A 41 -2.98 6.34 -6.51
CA LEU A 41 -3.48 4.99 -6.71
C LEU A 41 -4.77 4.97 -7.53
N ASP A 42 -5.72 5.88 -7.30
CA ASP A 42 -6.93 5.97 -8.13
C ASP A 42 -6.57 6.28 -9.59
N GLU A 43 -5.67 7.24 -9.82
CA GLU A 43 -5.19 7.56 -11.17
C GLU A 43 -4.50 6.36 -11.84
N ASP A 44 -3.61 5.69 -11.13
CA ASP A 44 -2.87 4.54 -11.64
C ASP A 44 -3.79 3.36 -11.96
N LEU A 45 -4.78 3.06 -11.10
CA LEU A 45 -5.76 2.00 -11.34
C LEU A 45 -6.64 2.31 -12.55
N ARG A 46 -7.13 3.56 -12.68
CA ARG A 46 -7.87 3.99 -13.88
C ARG A 46 -7.02 3.83 -15.14
N ALA A 47 -5.75 4.21 -15.09
CA ALA A 47 -4.84 4.06 -16.21
C ALA A 47 -4.64 2.59 -16.59
N MET A 48 -4.32 1.72 -15.62
CA MET A 48 -4.16 0.28 -15.84
C MET A 48 -5.43 -0.37 -16.41
N LEU A 49 -6.60 0.06 -15.95
CA LEU A 49 -7.89 -0.46 -16.43
C LEU A 49 -8.32 0.12 -17.79
N ALA A 50 -7.74 1.25 -18.22
CA ALA A 50 -8.03 1.87 -19.50
C ALA A 50 -7.02 1.50 -20.59
N ASP A 51 -5.89 0.91 -20.22
CA ASP A 51 -4.77 0.60 -21.11
C ASP A 51 -4.99 -0.74 -21.86
N ASP A 52 -4.79 -0.69 -23.18
CA ASP A 52 -4.97 -1.82 -24.11
C ASP A 52 -3.85 -2.86 -24.00
N ALA A 53 -2.70 -2.48 -23.44
CA ALA A 53 -1.63 -3.42 -23.09
C ALA A 53 -2.02 -4.31 -21.90
N PHE A 54 -3.02 -3.92 -21.10
CA PHE A 54 -3.43 -4.62 -19.88
C PHE A 54 -4.72 -5.41 -20.05
N LEU A 55 -5.68 -4.89 -20.83
CA LEU A 55 -7.00 -5.49 -20.99
C LEU A 55 -7.44 -5.56 -22.45
N GLU A 56 -7.89 -6.75 -22.86
CA GLU A 56 -8.68 -6.93 -24.09
C GLU A 56 -9.91 -6.01 -24.07
N ASP A 57 -10.26 -5.45 -25.24
CA ASP A 57 -11.29 -4.42 -25.39
C ASP A 57 -12.64 -4.76 -24.75
N ASP A 58 -13.04 -6.03 -24.84
CA ASP A 58 -14.31 -6.54 -24.31
C ASP A 58 -14.36 -6.63 -22.79
N ARG A 59 -13.20 -6.72 -22.12
CA ARG A 59 -13.09 -6.75 -20.65
C ARG A 59 -12.84 -5.38 -20.03
N ARG A 60 -12.28 -4.46 -20.81
CA ARG A 60 -11.90 -3.12 -20.34
C ARG A 60 -13.06 -2.32 -19.79
N ALA A 61 -14.13 -2.16 -20.59
CA ALA A 61 -15.29 -1.37 -20.19
C ALA A 61 -15.97 -1.95 -18.95
N GLY A 62 -16.06 -3.28 -18.84
CA GLY A 62 -16.62 -3.95 -17.67
C GLY A 62 -15.77 -3.78 -16.42
N ALA A 63 -14.45 -3.91 -16.53
CA ALA A 63 -13.54 -3.76 -15.41
C ALA A 63 -13.49 -2.31 -14.89
N LEU A 64 -13.41 -1.33 -15.80
CA LEU A 64 -13.48 0.08 -15.43
C LEU A 64 -14.84 0.42 -14.78
N ALA A 65 -15.96 -0.06 -15.35
CA ALA A 65 -17.28 0.17 -14.75
C ALA A 65 -17.40 -0.45 -13.34
N ALA A 66 -16.85 -1.65 -13.14
CA ALA A 66 -16.82 -2.30 -11.82
C ALA A 66 -16.00 -1.47 -10.82
N TYR A 67 -14.85 -0.94 -11.25
CA TYR A 67 -14.00 -0.06 -10.46
C TYR A 67 -14.73 1.23 -10.02
N GLU A 68 -15.38 1.92 -10.96
CA GLU A 68 -16.14 3.15 -10.65
C GLU A 68 -17.30 2.90 -9.69
N SER A 69 -17.92 1.71 -9.76
CA SER A 69 -19.11 1.39 -8.96
C SER A 69 -18.85 1.02 -7.51
N GLY A 70 -17.59 0.88 -7.08
CA GLY A 70 -17.25 0.49 -5.72
C GLY A 70 -15.87 0.99 -5.28
N PRO A 71 -14.79 0.33 -5.72
CA PRO A 71 -13.40 0.70 -5.40
C PRO A 71 -13.08 2.21 -5.44
N ALA A 72 -13.48 2.92 -6.50
CA ALA A 72 -13.20 4.35 -6.65
C ALA A 72 -13.92 5.19 -5.58
N GLY A 73 -15.20 4.88 -5.31
CA GLY A 73 -15.97 5.55 -4.27
C GLY A 73 -15.42 5.33 -2.86
N GLU A 74 -14.82 4.17 -2.62
CA GLU A 74 -14.15 3.86 -1.35
C GLU A 74 -12.88 4.69 -1.16
N ILE A 75 -12.04 4.80 -2.20
CA ILE A 75 -10.87 5.67 -2.17
C ILE A 75 -11.28 7.12 -1.88
N GLU A 76 -12.32 7.62 -2.55
CA GLU A 76 -12.83 8.98 -2.33
C GLU A 76 -13.39 9.18 -0.92
N ALA A 77 -14.07 8.17 -0.36
CA ALA A 77 -14.55 8.21 1.02
C ALA A 77 -13.40 8.28 2.02
N MET A 78 -12.33 7.49 1.81
CA MET A 78 -11.12 7.54 2.63
C MET A 78 -10.44 8.92 2.54
N ILE A 79 -10.31 9.48 1.34
CA ILE A 79 -9.76 10.84 1.13
C ILE A 79 -10.60 11.86 1.90
N THR A 80 -11.92 11.85 1.71
CA THR A 80 -12.85 12.78 2.37
C THR A 80 -12.71 12.71 3.88
N LEU A 81 -12.62 11.50 4.45
CA LEU A 81 -12.50 11.31 5.89
C LEU A 81 -11.16 11.84 6.42
N LEU A 82 -10.06 11.58 5.71
CA LEU A 82 -8.75 12.11 6.05
C LEU A 82 -8.68 13.64 5.94
N GLU A 83 -9.37 14.24 4.95
CA GLU A 83 -9.40 15.70 4.76
C GLU A 83 -10.29 16.41 5.78
N SER A 84 -11.43 15.81 6.13
CA SER A 84 -12.49 16.47 6.92
C SER A 84 -12.45 16.17 8.41
N ASP A 85 -11.83 15.06 8.82
CA ASP A 85 -11.90 14.55 10.19
C ASP A 85 -10.57 13.96 10.68
N TRP A 86 -9.44 14.52 10.23
CA TRP A 86 -8.10 14.06 10.59
C TRP A 86 -7.91 13.90 12.10
N ASP A 87 -8.31 14.89 12.90
CA ASP A 87 -8.11 14.88 14.35
C ASP A 87 -8.80 13.68 15.03
N THR A 88 -9.92 13.23 14.48
CA THR A 88 -10.67 12.07 14.98
C THR A 88 -10.01 10.76 14.56
N VAL A 89 -9.52 10.66 13.32
CA VAL A 89 -8.96 9.41 12.78
C VAL A 89 -7.47 9.23 13.04
N ALA A 90 -6.73 10.31 13.29
CA ALA A 90 -5.28 10.29 13.50
C ALA A 90 -4.85 9.28 14.58
N PRO A 91 -5.52 9.15 15.75
CA PRO A 91 -5.14 8.15 16.76
C PRO A 91 -5.19 6.70 16.23
N GLU A 92 -6.15 6.40 15.35
CA GLU A 92 -6.28 5.08 14.72
C GLU A 92 -5.21 4.90 13.62
N VAL A 93 -5.02 5.91 12.78
CA VAL A 93 -3.99 5.91 11.72
C VAL A 93 -2.59 5.71 12.31
N ILE A 94 -2.29 6.35 13.46
CA ILE A 94 -1.05 6.15 14.22
C ILE A 94 -0.95 4.70 14.72
N ARG A 95 -2.03 4.17 15.31
CA ARG A 95 -2.05 2.78 15.83
C ARG A 95 -1.81 1.73 14.74
N HIS A 96 -2.23 2.03 13.51
CA HIS A 96 -2.00 1.20 12.33
C HIS A 96 -0.63 1.43 11.66
N GLY A 97 0.23 2.28 12.23
CA GLY A 97 1.58 2.51 11.71
C GLY A 97 1.56 3.18 10.34
N LEU A 98 0.61 4.10 10.15
CA LEU A 98 0.43 4.91 8.94
C LEU A 98 0.85 6.38 9.17
N THR A 99 1.64 6.64 10.22
CA THR A 99 2.33 7.92 10.45
C THR A 99 3.84 7.71 10.72
N GLY A 100 4.62 8.79 10.63
CA GLY A 100 6.05 8.80 10.95
C GLY A 100 6.90 7.81 10.12
N LEU A 101 7.99 7.31 10.70
CA LEU A 101 8.97 6.45 10.00
C LEU A 101 8.36 5.17 9.38
N GLN A 102 7.32 4.60 10.00
CA GLN A 102 6.67 3.42 9.44
C GLN A 102 5.88 3.74 8.18
N ALA A 103 5.19 4.88 8.15
CA ALA A 103 4.54 5.38 6.96
C ALA A 103 5.56 5.75 5.88
N ASP A 104 6.67 6.38 6.26
CA ASP A 104 7.75 6.74 5.35
C ASP A 104 8.30 5.55 4.61
N PHE A 105 8.56 4.47 5.34
CA PHE A 105 9.04 3.24 4.74
C PHE A 105 8.00 2.63 3.79
N LYS A 106 6.74 2.51 4.22
CA LYS A 106 5.65 1.93 3.40
C LYS A 106 5.42 2.74 2.12
N LEU A 107 5.27 4.06 2.25
CA LEU A 107 4.99 4.96 1.14
C LEU A 107 6.20 5.17 0.24
N GLY A 108 7.41 5.24 0.80
CA GLY A 108 8.65 5.36 0.02
C GLY A 108 8.94 4.12 -0.82
N ALA A 109 8.76 2.92 -0.25
CA ALA A 109 8.89 1.67 -1.00
C ALA A 109 7.83 1.56 -2.11
N GLN A 110 6.61 2.01 -1.83
CA GLN A 110 5.52 2.06 -2.80
C GLN A 110 5.80 3.05 -3.95
N GLU A 111 6.27 4.26 -3.66
CA GLU A 111 6.56 5.28 -4.66
C GLU A 111 7.70 4.86 -5.60
N GLU A 112 8.72 4.18 -5.07
CA GLU A 112 9.81 3.65 -5.91
C GLU A 112 9.30 2.59 -6.90
N MET A 113 8.43 1.68 -6.46
CA MET A 113 7.82 0.68 -7.35
C MET A 113 6.91 1.34 -8.39
N ARG A 114 6.11 2.32 -7.97
CA ARG A 114 5.27 3.12 -8.87
C ARG A 114 6.10 3.83 -9.93
N ARG A 115 7.23 4.43 -9.55
CA ARG A 115 8.17 5.10 -10.47
C ARG A 115 8.71 4.12 -11.51
N ILE A 116 9.18 2.95 -11.08
CA ILE A 116 9.73 1.92 -11.98
C ILE A 116 8.65 1.42 -12.96
N TYR A 117 7.43 1.19 -12.46
CA TYR A 117 6.27 0.84 -13.27
C TYR A 117 5.96 1.92 -14.32
N ARG A 118 5.88 3.20 -13.92
CA ARG A 118 5.50 4.32 -14.80
C ARG A 118 6.56 4.68 -15.86
N GLN A 119 7.84 4.32 -15.66
CA GLN A 119 8.95 4.63 -16.58
C GLN A 119 9.19 3.55 -17.66
N GLY A 120 8.36 2.51 -17.72
CA GLY A 120 8.73 1.16 -18.18
C GLY A 120 9.50 0.97 -19.49
N GLU A 121 10.43 0.00 -19.45
CA GLU A 121 10.57 -1.03 -20.48
C GLU A 121 10.11 -2.37 -19.87
N ILE A 122 9.73 -3.34 -20.72
CA ILE A 122 8.73 -4.40 -20.47
C ILE A 122 9.03 -5.35 -19.27
N GLU A 123 10.28 -5.55 -18.83
CA GLU A 123 10.60 -6.60 -17.82
C GLU A 123 11.05 -6.13 -16.41
N PRO A 124 11.25 -4.84 -16.10
CA PRO A 124 11.14 -4.36 -14.71
C PRO A 124 9.76 -3.80 -14.37
N ALA A 125 9.02 -3.26 -15.35
CA ALA A 125 7.73 -2.61 -15.10
C ALA A 125 6.65 -3.58 -14.58
N ALA A 126 6.75 -4.85 -14.96
CA ALA A 126 5.83 -5.91 -14.58
C ALA A 126 5.82 -6.26 -13.11
N ALA A 127 6.99 -6.70 -12.67
CA ALA A 127 7.24 -7.01 -11.28
C ALA A 127 7.05 -5.76 -10.42
N ALA A 128 7.41 -4.57 -10.92
CA ALA A 128 7.18 -3.32 -10.21
C ALA A 128 5.68 -3.00 -10.05
N ALA A 129 4.85 -3.20 -11.08
CA ALA A 129 3.41 -3.02 -10.97
C ALA A 129 2.78 -4.01 -9.98
N GLU A 130 3.20 -5.29 -10.01
CA GLU A 130 2.74 -6.29 -9.06
C GLU A 130 3.13 -5.93 -7.61
N GLN A 131 4.38 -5.53 -7.38
CA GLN A 131 4.86 -5.11 -6.07
C GLN A 131 4.19 -3.82 -5.60
N TYR A 132 3.95 -2.87 -6.51
CA TYR A 132 3.21 -1.65 -6.25
C TYR A 132 1.78 -1.95 -5.78
N LEU A 133 1.06 -2.82 -6.50
CA LEU A 133 -0.30 -3.22 -6.13
C LEU A 133 -0.33 -3.99 -4.80
N ALA A 134 0.63 -4.89 -4.57
CA ALA A 134 0.73 -5.63 -3.31
C ALA A 134 1.02 -4.71 -2.11
N ALA A 135 1.92 -3.74 -2.26
CA ALA A 135 2.19 -2.74 -1.22
C ALA A 135 0.95 -1.86 -0.97
N SER A 136 0.24 -1.49 -2.03
CA SER A 136 -0.99 -0.69 -1.93
C SER A 136 -2.10 -1.42 -1.19
N ASP A 137 -2.28 -2.73 -1.42
CA ASP A 137 -3.24 -3.57 -0.68
C ASP A 137 -3.00 -3.53 0.83
N ILE A 138 -1.74 -3.65 1.26
CA ILE A 138 -1.36 -3.62 2.69
C ILE A 138 -1.68 -2.25 3.31
N ILE A 139 -1.36 -1.17 2.61
CA ILE A 139 -1.62 0.19 3.09
C ILE A 139 -3.13 0.43 3.19
N LEU A 140 -3.90 0.00 2.20
CA LEU A 140 -5.36 0.15 2.19
C LEU A 140 -6.07 -0.73 3.21
N GLU A 141 -5.58 -1.94 3.47
CA GLU A 141 -6.11 -2.80 4.53
C GLU A 141 -5.89 -2.15 5.91
N SER A 142 -4.70 -1.57 6.11
CA SER A 142 -4.36 -0.82 7.32
C SER A 142 -5.24 0.43 7.46
N LEU A 143 -5.44 1.17 6.37
CA LEU A 143 -6.21 2.41 6.37
C LEU A 143 -7.70 2.14 6.55
N SER A 144 -8.26 1.17 5.83
CA SER A 144 -9.65 0.76 6.03
C SER A 144 -9.90 0.30 7.46
N SER A 145 -8.95 -0.38 8.11
CA SER A 145 -9.10 -0.78 9.51
C SER A 145 -9.09 0.44 10.43
N ALA A 146 -8.17 1.38 10.19
CA ALA A 146 -8.08 2.63 10.95
C ALA A 146 -9.34 3.51 10.81
N LEU A 147 -9.98 3.49 9.65
CA LEU A 147 -11.14 4.32 9.33
C LEU A 147 -12.50 3.66 9.64
N GLY A 148 -12.51 2.55 10.39
CA GLY A 148 -13.76 1.93 10.87
C GLY A 148 -14.38 0.88 9.95
N GLY A 149 -13.63 0.38 8.95
CA GLY A 149 -13.95 -0.83 8.20
C GLY A 149 -15.01 -0.65 7.10
N ALA A 150 -14.57 -0.46 5.86
CA ALA A 150 -15.43 -0.51 4.69
C ALA A 150 -15.61 -1.93 4.18
N GLY A 151 -16.38 -2.73 4.92
CA GLY A 151 -16.41 -4.19 4.75
C GLY A 151 -16.85 -4.69 3.36
N ALA A 152 -17.61 -3.94 2.56
CA ALA A 152 -18.07 -4.40 1.25
C ALA A 152 -17.20 -3.90 0.08
N ALA A 153 -16.85 -2.62 0.06
CA ALA A 153 -16.07 -2.04 -1.03
C ALA A 153 -14.59 -2.49 -0.97
N LEU A 154 -14.03 -2.69 0.22
CA LEU A 154 -12.68 -3.23 0.37
C LEU A 154 -12.57 -4.67 -0.16
N ILE A 155 -13.64 -5.47 -0.06
CA ILE A 155 -13.66 -6.83 -0.62
C ILE A 155 -13.59 -6.78 -2.15
N GLU A 156 -14.39 -5.93 -2.79
CA GLU A 156 -14.36 -5.77 -4.26
C GLU A 156 -13.03 -5.17 -4.73
N PHE A 157 -12.49 -4.23 -3.95
CA PHE A 157 -11.16 -3.66 -4.17
C PHE A 157 -10.07 -4.74 -4.13
N LYS A 158 -10.08 -5.61 -3.10
CA LYS A 158 -9.10 -6.70 -2.95
C LYS A 158 -9.20 -7.72 -4.07
N LYS A 159 -10.42 -8.10 -4.46
CA LYS A 159 -10.64 -8.99 -5.62
C LYS A 159 -10.05 -8.38 -6.89
N MET A 160 -10.23 -7.08 -7.09
CA MET A 160 -9.68 -6.37 -8.23
C MET A 160 -8.15 -6.32 -8.18
N ILE A 161 -7.53 -5.99 -7.04
CA ILE A 161 -6.07 -6.01 -6.90
C ILE A 161 -5.52 -7.41 -7.19
N GLU A 162 -6.11 -8.46 -6.62
CA GLU A 162 -5.66 -9.84 -6.86
C GLU A 162 -5.81 -10.24 -8.33
N TRP A 163 -6.88 -9.79 -8.97
CA TRP A 163 -7.06 -9.98 -10.41
C TRP A 163 -6.01 -9.24 -11.23
N LEU A 164 -5.72 -7.96 -10.93
CA LEU A 164 -4.69 -7.15 -11.58
C LEU A 164 -3.29 -7.74 -11.38
N LYS A 165 -2.97 -8.21 -10.17
CA LYS A 165 -1.73 -8.96 -9.89
C LYS A 165 -1.65 -10.24 -10.72
N GLY A 166 -2.76 -10.97 -10.82
CA GLY A 166 -2.87 -12.16 -11.66
C GLY A 166 -2.68 -11.86 -13.15
N LEU A 167 -3.15 -10.70 -13.63
CA LEU A 167 -2.91 -10.23 -14.99
C LEU A 167 -1.45 -9.81 -15.19
N ALA A 168 -0.86 -9.07 -14.25
CA ALA A 168 0.56 -8.72 -14.30
C ALA A 168 1.45 -9.98 -14.37
N ALA A 169 1.13 -11.02 -13.59
CA ALA A 169 1.86 -12.28 -13.58
C ALA A 169 1.68 -13.13 -14.85
N LYS A 170 0.51 -13.07 -15.51
CA LYS A 170 0.16 -13.89 -16.70
C LYS A 170 0.42 -13.19 -18.03
N GLY A 171 0.15 -11.89 -18.12
CA GLY A 171 0.06 -11.10 -19.35
C GLY A 171 1.36 -10.42 -19.76
N TRP A 172 2.29 -10.15 -18.83
CA TRP A 172 3.56 -9.53 -19.21
C TRP A 172 4.51 -10.48 -19.94
N ARG A 173 4.45 -11.78 -19.62
CA ARG A 173 5.17 -12.83 -20.35
C ARG A 173 4.51 -13.17 -21.70
N GLY A 174 3.20 -12.97 -21.84
CA GLY A 174 2.45 -13.26 -23.06
C GLY A 174 2.72 -12.30 -24.21
N LEU A 175 2.98 -11.02 -23.91
CA LEU A 175 3.35 -9.99 -24.88
C LEU A 175 4.74 -10.21 -25.52
N LEU A 176 5.58 -11.09 -24.95
CA LEU A 176 6.92 -11.41 -25.46
C LEU A 176 6.98 -12.66 -26.35
N GLY A 177 5.87 -13.37 -26.60
CA GLY A 177 5.89 -14.54 -27.47
C GLY A 177 6.89 -15.63 -27.05
N LEU A 178 7.29 -15.69 -25.78
CA LEU A 178 8.13 -16.75 -25.25
C LEU A 178 7.24 -17.92 -24.81
N ARG A 179 7.06 -18.85 -25.74
CA ARG A 179 6.73 -20.25 -25.46
C ARG A 179 7.96 -21.01 -24.99
#